data_AF-A0A6N2CP69-F1
#
_entry.id   AF-A0A6N2CP69-F1
#
_cell.length_a   1.000
_cell.length_b   1.000
_cell.length_c   1.000
_cell.angle_alpha   90.00
_cell.angle_beta   90.00
_cell.angle_gamma   90.00
#
_symmetry.space_group_name_H-M   'P 1'
#
loop_
_entity.id
_entity.type
_entity.pdbx_description
1 polymer ?
#
loop_
_entity_poly.entity_id
_entity_poly.type
_entity_poly.pdbx_seq_one_letter_code
_entity_poly.pdbx_strand_id
1 'polypeptide(L)'
;MRVALSMLRDASEVLGPLLSGGHSTVAGRLVGAFRNIGRRKIADDILASMQAAGYDVRESDPFEAPSPLPLLSKEISPSVNWLRILWESMREPVIKHFPPSPGSVKNIEGYVKQIEEIYVTDAYHSLSIEGYRVSPGLIDRVRQGSWNPDVNDSDKAHKDALAARGYWQAFQAVKQSIQKILAGECAGGVADDDHSRWYRELFAPSVEAGLCKPSDLAGYRNGSVFIRRSKHVPLSHAAVRDAMPAFFDLLRNERDAAVRVVLGHFIFVYIHPYMDGNGRIGRFLMNAMLAGGGYSWTVIPVEKRADYLSALEAASVDGDIVPFAKFIASCVNAKVQPVAGK
;
A
#
# COMPACT_ATOMS: atom_id res chain seq x y z
N MET A 1 12.58 -26.58 -13.74
CA MET A 1 11.96 -25.95 -12.56
C MET A 1 12.45 -24.51 -12.32
N ARG A 2 13.75 -24.25 -12.09
CA ARG A 2 14.27 -22.86 -11.88
C ARG A 2 13.87 -21.86 -12.98
N VAL A 3 13.95 -22.27 -14.25
CA VAL A 3 13.54 -21.44 -15.39
C VAL A 3 12.06 -21.09 -15.35
N ALA A 4 11.19 -22.06 -15.02
CA ALA A 4 9.75 -21.79 -14.88
C ALA A 4 9.45 -20.83 -13.72
N LEU A 5 10.15 -20.98 -12.58
CA LEU A 5 10.04 -20.05 -11.45
C LEU A 5 10.54 -18.64 -11.81
N SER A 6 11.58 -18.52 -12.65
CA SER A 6 12.08 -17.21 -13.09
C SER A 6 11.16 -16.47 -14.06
N MET A 7 10.18 -17.16 -14.64
CA MET A 7 9.16 -16.55 -15.50
C MET A 7 8.03 -15.91 -14.68
N LEU A 8 7.89 -16.27 -13.40
CA LEU A 8 6.91 -15.66 -12.50
C LEU A 8 7.37 -14.24 -12.15
N ARG A 9 6.48 -13.27 -12.37
CA ARG A 9 6.79 -11.85 -12.20
C ARG A 9 6.70 -11.43 -10.74
N ASP A 10 5.73 -11.98 -10.02
CA ASP A 10 5.50 -11.71 -8.61
C ASP A 10 4.75 -12.87 -7.90
N ALA A 11 4.61 -12.77 -6.58
CA ALA A 11 3.98 -13.81 -5.75
C ALA A 11 2.50 -14.08 -6.09
N SER A 12 1.78 -13.10 -6.66
CA SER A 12 0.34 -13.22 -6.94
C SER A 12 -0.02 -14.28 -7.96
N GLU A 13 0.92 -14.64 -8.83
CA GLU A 13 0.72 -15.69 -9.85
C GLU A 13 0.52 -17.08 -9.23
N VAL A 14 1.04 -17.29 -8.01
CA VAL A 14 0.95 -18.59 -7.31
C VAL A 14 0.12 -18.53 -6.03
N LEU A 15 -0.02 -17.34 -5.42
CA LEU A 15 -0.70 -17.20 -4.13
C LEU A 15 -2.19 -17.55 -4.17
N GLY A 16 -2.91 -17.24 -5.25
CA GLY A 16 -4.34 -17.53 -5.37
C GLY A 16 -4.68 -19.01 -5.13
N PRO A 17 -4.10 -19.95 -5.89
CA PRO A 17 -4.25 -21.38 -5.66
C PRO A 17 -3.74 -21.84 -4.28
N LEU A 18 -2.60 -21.33 -3.82
CA LEU A 18 -2.02 -21.72 -2.52
C LEU A 18 -2.95 -21.39 -1.35
N LEU A 19 -3.52 -20.19 -1.35
CA LEU A 19 -4.41 -19.69 -0.30
C LEU A 19 -5.79 -20.34 -0.35
N SER A 20 -6.29 -20.63 -1.56
CA SER A 20 -7.62 -21.25 -1.73
C SER A 20 -7.65 -22.72 -1.29
N GLY A 21 -6.53 -23.44 -1.47
CA GLY A 21 -6.42 -24.85 -1.10
C GLY A 21 -5.69 -25.12 0.23
N GLY A 22 -5.24 -24.07 0.94
CA GLY A 22 -4.46 -24.21 2.17
C GLY A 22 -3.17 -25.03 1.99
N HIS A 23 -2.49 -24.86 0.86
CA HIS A 23 -1.38 -25.71 0.43
C HIS A 23 -0.04 -25.37 1.11
N SER A 24 0.02 -25.42 2.45
CA SER A 24 1.17 -24.96 3.24
C SER A 24 2.48 -25.66 2.89
N THR A 25 2.46 -26.97 2.61
CA THR A 25 3.66 -27.72 2.19
C THR A 25 4.19 -27.27 0.83
N VAL A 26 3.29 -26.95 -0.11
CA VAL A 26 3.67 -26.45 -1.44
C VAL A 26 4.20 -25.04 -1.33
N ALA A 27 3.55 -24.19 -0.52
CA ALA A 27 4.03 -22.84 -0.23
C ALA A 27 5.45 -22.87 0.35
N GLY A 28 5.71 -23.71 1.35
CA GLY A 28 7.04 -23.86 1.96
C GLY A 28 8.14 -24.25 0.96
N ARG A 29 7.80 -25.13 0.01
CA ARG A 29 8.70 -25.51 -1.11
C ARG A 29 8.96 -24.36 -2.07
N LEU A 30 7.93 -23.57 -2.41
CA LEU A 30 8.06 -22.42 -3.30
C LEU A 30 8.90 -21.30 -2.66
N VAL A 31 8.70 -21.03 -1.37
CA VAL A 31 9.50 -20.04 -0.62
C VAL A 31 10.99 -20.39 -0.71
N GLY A 32 11.38 -21.61 -0.37
CA GLY A 32 12.79 -22.06 -0.45
C GLY A 32 13.33 -21.97 -1.89
N ALA A 33 12.53 -22.41 -2.87
CA ALA A 33 12.90 -22.35 -4.28
C ALA A 33 13.14 -20.93 -4.81
N PHE A 34 12.31 -19.96 -4.41
CA PHE A 34 12.47 -18.55 -4.80
C PHE A 34 13.68 -17.90 -4.12
N ARG A 35 13.95 -18.22 -2.86
CA ARG A 35 15.19 -17.78 -2.19
C ARG A 35 16.43 -18.32 -2.91
N ASN A 36 16.42 -19.60 -3.31
CA ASN A 36 17.54 -20.25 -4.02
C ASN A 36 17.90 -19.54 -5.33
N ILE A 37 16.91 -19.03 -6.06
CA ILE A 37 17.12 -18.30 -7.32
C ILE A 37 17.26 -16.77 -7.14
N GLY A 38 17.41 -16.30 -5.90
CA GLY A 38 17.62 -14.87 -5.58
C GLY A 38 16.36 -14.00 -5.61
N ARG A 39 15.17 -14.57 -5.76
CA ARG A 39 13.87 -13.86 -5.80
C ARG A 39 13.27 -13.73 -4.40
N ARG A 40 14.03 -13.11 -3.48
CA ARG A 40 13.67 -13.04 -2.05
C ARG A 40 12.31 -12.39 -1.79
N LYS A 41 12.02 -11.27 -2.45
CA LYS A 41 10.73 -10.57 -2.31
C LYS A 41 9.53 -11.49 -2.56
N ILE A 42 9.58 -12.29 -3.64
CA ILE A 42 8.50 -13.24 -3.96
C ILE A 42 8.37 -14.32 -2.86
N ALA A 43 9.50 -14.83 -2.37
CA ALA A 43 9.51 -15.81 -1.28
C ALA A 43 8.89 -15.24 0.00
N ASP A 44 9.32 -14.04 0.41
CA ASP A 44 8.85 -13.37 1.61
C ASP A 44 7.35 -13.04 1.52
N ASP A 45 6.88 -12.61 0.35
CA ASP A 45 5.46 -12.35 0.12
C ASP A 45 4.61 -13.62 0.15
N ILE A 46 5.08 -14.74 -0.40
CA ILE A 46 4.36 -16.02 -0.32
C ILE A 46 4.21 -16.45 1.14
N LEU A 47 5.32 -16.44 1.90
CA LEU A 47 5.34 -16.87 3.29
C LEU A 47 4.40 -16.01 4.14
N ALA A 48 4.53 -14.69 4.03
CA ALA A 48 3.74 -13.75 4.82
C ALA A 48 2.25 -13.78 4.47
N SER A 49 1.87 -13.93 3.20
CA SER A 49 0.46 -14.05 2.80
C SER A 49 -0.19 -15.33 3.33
N MET A 50 0.52 -16.46 3.31
CA MET A 50 0.00 -17.72 3.87
C MET A 50 -0.18 -17.63 5.40
N GLN A 51 0.79 -17.04 6.11
CA GLN A 51 0.71 -16.85 7.56
C GLN A 51 -0.42 -15.88 7.95
N ALA A 52 -0.60 -14.79 7.22
CA ALA A 52 -1.71 -13.84 7.44
C ALA A 52 -3.09 -14.45 7.20
N ALA A 53 -3.16 -15.50 6.36
CA ALA A 53 -4.36 -16.30 6.16
C ALA A 53 -4.56 -17.39 7.24
N GLY A 54 -3.69 -17.47 8.25
CA GLY A 54 -3.77 -18.45 9.34
C GLY A 54 -3.11 -19.80 9.06
N TYR A 55 -2.33 -19.94 7.99
CA TYR A 55 -1.66 -21.20 7.64
C TYR A 55 -0.23 -21.28 8.22
N ASP A 56 0.13 -22.42 8.81
CA ASP A 56 1.51 -22.72 9.24
C ASP A 56 2.36 -23.19 8.05
N VAL A 57 3.33 -22.39 7.63
CA VAL A 57 4.22 -22.68 6.49
C VAL A 57 5.64 -22.92 6.97
N ARG A 58 6.17 -24.11 6.68
CA ARG A 58 7.57 -24.49 6.95
C ARG A 58 8.38 -24.44 5.67
N GLU A 59 9.37 -23.55 5.62
CA GLU A 59 10.25 -23.38 4.46
C GLU A 59 11.09 -24.65 4.19
N SER A 60 11.18 -25.05 2.93
CA SER A 60 11.99 -26.20 2.49
C SER A 60 12.53 -25.91 1.09
N ASP A 61 13.86 -25.87 0.91
CA ASP A 61 14.46 -25.69 -0.42
C ASP A 61 14.42 -27.03 -1.19
N PRO A 62 13.73 -27.12 -2.33
CA PRO A 62 13.71 -28.33 -3.14
C PRO A 62 15.00 -28.53 -3.96
N PHE A 63 15.97 -27.61 -3.91
CA PHE A 63 17.24 -27.71 -4.61
C PHE A 63 18.41 -28.02 -3.67
N GLU A 64 19.28 -28.94 -4.07
CA GLU A 64 20.46 -29.34 -3.28
C GLU A 64 21.62 -28.32 -3.33
N ALA A 65 21.62 -27.42 -4.32
CA ALA A 65 22.66 -26.41 -4.53
C ALA A 65 22.06 -25.06 -4.96
N PRO A 66 22.77 -23.93 -4.78
CA PRO A 66 22.35 -22.62 -5.30
C PRO A 66 22.24 -22.59 -6.82
N SER A 67 21.49 -21.63 -7.37
CA SER A 67 21.50 -21.38 -8.82
C SER A 67 22.90 -20.97 -9.31
N PRO A 68 23.45 -21.60 -10.35
CA PRO A 68 24.79 -21.28 -10.86
C PRO A 68 24.85 -19.92 -11.58
N LEU A 69 23.70 -19.37 -12.00
CA LEU A 69 23.59 -18.10 -12.70
C LEU A 69 22.36 -17.30 -12.26
N PRO A 70 22.40 -15.96 -12.30
CA PRO A 70 21.22 -15.11 -12.17
C PRO A 70 20.33 -15.24 -13.41
N LEU A 71 19.07 -15.61 -13.23
CA LEU A 71 18.10 -15.69 -14.33
C LEU A 71 17.50 -14.29 -14.59
N LEU A 72 17.81 -13.71 -15.75
CA LEU A 72 17.34 -12.38 -16.18
C LEU A 72 15.86 -12.44 -16.61
N SER A 73 15.03 -11.51 -16.13
CA SER A 73 13.66 -11.28 -16.64
C SER A 73 13.69 -10.30 -17.82
N LYS A 74 13.00 -10.63 -18.92
CA LYS A 74 13.06 -9.97 -20.24
C LYS A 74 11.74 -9.27 -20.61
N GLU A 75 11.92 -8.28 -21.50
CA GLU A 75 10.97 -7.42 -22.24
C GLU A 75 10.15 -6.40 -21.43
N ILE A 76 10.33 -5.11 -21.77
CA ILE A 76 9.64 -3.99 -21.14
C ILE A 76 8.23 -3.92 -21.75
N SER A 77 7.22 -4.24 -20.94
CA SER A 77 5.80 -4.16 -21.29
C SER A 77 5.39 -2.74 -21.73
N PRO A 78 4.47 -2.58 -22.71
CA PRO A 78 3.96 -1.26 -23.10
C PRO A 78 3.42 -0.44 -21.92
N SER A 79 2.81 -1.09 -20.93
CA SER A 79 2.33 -0.43 -19.71
C SER A 79 3.46 0.18 -18.89
N VAL A 80 4.65 -0.42 -18.89
CA VAL A 80 5.83 0.11 -18.22
C VAL A 80 6.34 1.36 -18.93
N ASN A 81 6.39 1.36 -20.26
CA ASN A 81 6.79 2.54 -21.03
C ASN A 81 5.81 3.69 -20.83
N TRP A 82 4.51 3.40 -20.89
CA TRP A 82 3.47 4.40 -20.66
C TRP A 82 3.57 5.00 -19.25
N LEU A 83 3.83 4.16 -18.22
CA LEU A 83 4.03 4.62 -16.85
C LEU A 83 5.23 5.57 -16.70
N ARG A 84 6.34 5.26 -17.38
CA ARG A 84 7.54 6.12 -17.37
C ARG A 84 7.26 7.47 -18.06
N ILE A 85 6.54 7.46 -19.18
CA ILE A 85 6.13 8.68 -19.88
C ILE A 85 5.21 9.53 -19.00
N LEU A 86 4.23 8.89 -18.34
CA LEU A 86 3.33 9.57 -17.41
C LEU A 86 4.09 10.21 -16.24
N TRP A 87 5.04 9.48 -15.65
CA TRP A 87 5.87 9.99 -14.57
C TRP A 87 6.63 11.24 -15.01
N GLU A 88 7.34 11.15 -16.14
CA GLU A 88 8.19 12.23 -16.65
C GLU A 88 7.37 13.46 -17.03
N SER A 89 6.20 13.29 -17.67
CA SER A 89 5.35 14.41 -18.08
C SER A 89 4.77 15.18 -16.89
N MET A 90 4.52 14.50 -15.78
CA MET A 90 3.92 15.08 -14.57
C MET A 90 4.95 15.60 -13.56
N ARG A 91 6.23 15.24 -13.72
CA ARG A 91 7.31 15.58 -12.79
C ARG A 91 7.47 17.08 -12.55
N GLU A 92 7.72 17.86 -13.60
CA GLU A 92 7.94 19.31 -13.50
C GLU A 92 6.71 20.08 -12.98
N PRO A 93 5.47 19.79 -13.44
CA PRO A 93 4.27 20.38 -12.84
C PRO A 93 4.14 20.15 -11.33
N VAL A 94 4.53 18.97 -10.82
CA VAL A 94 4.52 18.70 -9.38
C VAL A 94 5.53 19.58 -8.64
N ILE A 95 6.78 19.63 -9.11
CA ILE A 95 7.85 20.43 -8.48
C ILE A 95 7.44 21.91 -8.39
N LYS A 96 6.79 22.43 -9.43
CA LYS A 96 6.33 23.83 -9.48
C LYS A 96 5.23 24.16 -8.48
N HIS A 97 4.39 23.18 -8.10
CA HIS A 97 3.14 23.43 -7.39
C HIS A 97 3.07 22.82 -5.98
N PHE A 98 4.10 22.10 -5.57
CA PHE A 98 4.20 21.48 -4.24
C PHE A 98 5.28 22.17 -3.40
N PRO A 99 5.12 22.28 -2.07
CA PRO A 99 6.13 22.90 -1.21
C PRO A 99 7.47 22.13 -1.28
N PRO A 100 8.62 22.84 -1.27
CA PRO A 100 9.93 22.19 -1.27
C PRO A 100 10.14 21.36 0.00
N SER A 101 11.02 20.36 -0.08
CA SER A 101 11.33 19.47 1.03
C SER A 101 11.91 20.23 2.24
N PRO A 102 11.36 20.02 3.45
CA PRO A 102 11.96 20.51 4.69
C PRO A 102 13.36 19.94 5.01
N GLY A 103 13.76 18.86 4.34
CA GLY A 103 15.03 18.16 4.57
C GLY A 103 14.91 17.02 5.58
N SER A 104 16.03 16.57 6.15
CA SER A 104 16.04 15.44 7.09
C SER A 104 15.37 15.77 8.42
N VAL A 105 14.52 14.88 8.92
CA VAL A 105 13.93 14.99 10.27
C VAL A 105 15.02 14.80 11.34
N LYS A 106 15.23 15.81 12.18
CA LYS A 106 16.25 15.76 13.25
C LYS A 106 15.79 15.00 14.50
N ASN A 107 14.51 15.09 14.84
CA ASN A 107 13.93 14.46 16.03
C ASN A 107 13.00 13.31 15.61
N ILE A 108 13.56 12.13 15.40
CA ILE A 108 12.82 10.93 14.97
C ILE A 108 11.79 10.53 16.02
N GLU A 109 12.15 10.53 17.30
CA GLU A 109 11.22 10.19 18.40
C GLU A 109 10.03 11.15 18.45
N GLY A 110 10.29 12.46 18.32
CA GLY A 110 9.23 13.47 18.26
C GLY A 110 8.31 13.30 17.05
N TYR A 111 8.87 12.94 15.90
CA TYR A 111 8.09 12.67 14.68
C TYR A 111 7.19 11.44 14.84
N VAL A 112 7.73 10.33 15.38
CA VAL A 112 6.95 9.11 15.64
C VAL A 112 5.86 9.38 16.66
N LYS A 113 6.14 10.16 17.71
CA LYS A 113 5.14 10.56 18.70
C LYS A 113 4.00 11.37 18.07
N GLN A 114 4.31 12.32 17.19
CA GLN A 114 3.29 13.09 16.45
C GLN A 114 2.40 12.20 15.58
N ILE A 115 2.98 11.18 14.92
CA ILE A 115 2.21 10.18 14.17
C ILE A 115 1.24 9.44 15.10
N GLU A 116 1.69 9.00 16.28
CA GLU A 116 0.82 8.28 17.23
C GLU A 116 -0.30 9.14 17.81
N GLU A 117 -0.06 10.44 17.97
CA GLU A 117 -1.06 11.40 18.43
C GLU A 117 -2.12 11.68 17.35
N ILE A 118 -1.75 11.71 16.06
CA ILE A 118 -2.69 12.00 14.97
C ILE A 118 -3.50 10.79 14.50
N TYR A 119 -3.15 9.58 14.95
CA TYR A 119 -3.75 8.32 14.48
C TYR A 119 -5.28 8.33 14.42
N VAL A 120 -5.97 8.78 15.48
CA VAL A 120 -7.44 8.74 15.56
C VAL A 120 -8.07 9.59 14.45
N THR A 121 -7.50 10.76 14.23
CA THR A 121 -7.90 11.70 13.18
C THR A 121 -7.62 11.13 11.79
N ASP A 122 -6.44 10.54 11.59
CA ASP A 122 -6.06 9.89 10.34
C ASP A 122 -7.01 8.74 9.99
N ALA A 123 -7.23 7.82 10.93
CA ALA A 123 -8.12 6.67 10.76
C ALA A 123 -9.56 7.10 10.48
N TYR A 124 -10.08 8.09 11.21
CA TYR A 124 -11.43 8.62 11.00
C TYR A 124 -11.62 9.12 9.57
N HIS A 125 -10.74 10.02 9.11
CA HIS A 125 -10.89 10.60 7.78
C HIS A 125 -10.60 9.58 6.68
N SER A 126 -9.56 8.77 6.82
CA SER A 126 -9.17 7.78 5.83
C SER A 126 -10.25 6.72 5.63
N LEU A 127 -10.85 6.19 6.71
CA LEU A 127 -11.94 5.21 6.61
C LEU A 127 -13.24 5.86 6.08
N SER A 128 -13.55 7.08 6.52
CA SER A 128 -14.78 7.77 6.08
C SER A 128 -14.74 8.16 4.60
N ILE A 129 -13.56 8.45 4.03
CA ILE A 129 -13.38 8.68 2.59
C ILE A 129 -13.80 7.44 1.76
N GLU A 130 -13.53 6.24 2.27
CA GLU A 130 -13.93 4.98 1.64
C GLU A 130 -15.40 4.62 1.91
N GLY A 131 -16.10 5.38 2.76
CA GLY A 131 -17.52 5.22 3.06
C GLY A 131 -17.86 4.36 4.27
N TYR A 132 -16.86 3.99 5.08
CA TYR A 132 -17.10 3.34 6.38
C TYR A 132 -17.75 4.31 7.37
N ARG A 133 -18.57 3.81 8.29
CA ARG A 133 -19.23 4.62 9.34
C ARG A 133 -18.53 4.41 10.67
N VAL A 134 -17.39 5.08 10.85
CA VAL A 134 -16.58 4.99 12.06
C VAL A 134 -16.69 6.26 12.91
N SER A 135 -16.63 6.10 14.23
CA SER A 135 -16.54 7.22 15.19
C SER A 135 -15.15 7.25 15.84
N PRO A 136 -14.67 8.41 16.32
CA PRO A 136 -13.42 8.49 17.08
C PRO A 136 -13.38 7.53 18.26
N GLY A 137 -14.48 7.42 19.03
CA GLY A 137 -14.56 6.49 20.16
C GLY A 137 -14.51 5.00 19.77
N LEU A 138 -15.00 4.62 18.58
CA LEU A 138 -14.81 3.26 18.06
C LEU A 138 -13.33 3.02 17.73
N ILE A 139 -12.69 3.97 17.03
CA ILE A 139 -11.29 3.89 16.65
C ILE A 139 -10.38 3.79 17.88
N ASP A 140 -10.66 4.57 18.93
CA ASP A 140 -9.91 4.52 20.19
C ASP A 140 -10.07 3.19 20.93
N ARG A 141 -11.27 2.61 20.98
CA ARG A 141 -11.48 1.28 21.57
C ARG A 141 -10.69 0.19 20.84
N VAL A 142 -10.69 0.25 19.50
CA VAL A 142 -9.92 -0.66 18.65
C VAL A 142 -8.41 -0.50 18.88
N ARG A 143 -7.93 0.74 19.01
CA ARG A 143 -6.53 1.06 19.36
C ARG A 143 -6.13 0.47 20.70
N GLN A 144 -6.99 0.58 21.71
CA GLN A 144 -6.76 0.12 23.07
C GLN A 144 -6.93 -1.41 23.25
N GLY A 145 -7.44 -2.11 22.23
CA GLY A 145 -7.73 -3.54 22.31
C GLY A 145 -8.95 -3.89 23.18
N SER A 146 -9.77 -2.90 23.54
CA SER A 146 -10.97 -3.07 24.37
C SER A 146 -12.25 -3.33 23.54
N TRP A 147 -12.12 -3.50 22.23
CA TRP A 147 -13.21 -3.88 21.35
C TRP A 147 -13.40 -5.40 21.32
N ASN A 148 -14.63 -5.87 21.55
CA ASN A 148 -15.01 -7.28 21.47
C ASN A 148 -15.93 -7.53 20.26
N PRO A 149 -15.54 -8.40 19.30
CA PRO A 149 -16.35 -8.74 18.12
C PRO A 149 -17.68 -9.45 18.46
N ASP A 150 -17.77 -10.15 19.60
CA ASP A 150 -18.87 -11.07 19.92
C ASP A 150 -20.07 -10.40 20.60
N VAL A 151 -20.02 -9.08 20.85
CA VAL A 151 -20.94 -8.40 21.79
C VAL A 151 -21.86 -7.35 21.11
N ASN A 152 -21.78 -7.14 19.78
CA ASN A 152 -22.65 -6.18 19.10
C ASN A 152 -23.16 -6.68 17.73
N ASP A 153 -24.39 -7.20 17.75
CA ASP A 153 -25.15 -7.74 16.62
C ASP A 153 -25.72 -6.64 15.69
N SER A 154 -24.86 -6.04 14.88
CA SER A 154 -25.31 -5.62 13.54
C SER A 154 -24.18 -5.79 12.53
N ASP A 155 -24.44 -6.54 11.45
CA ASP A 155 -23.45 -6.89 10.41
C ASP A 155 -22.66 -5.69 9.89
N LYS A 156 -23.29 -4.52 9.83
CA LYS A 156 -22.68 -3.29 9.31
C LYS A 156 -21.73 -2.64 10.32
N ALA A 157 -22.12 -2.56 11.59
CA ALA A 157 -21.25 -2.04 12.65
C ALA A 157 -20.05 -2.98 12.89
N HIS A 158 -20.26 -4.29 12.73
CA HIS A 158 -19.20 -5.29 12.79
C HIS A 158 -18.17 -5.09 11.66
N LYS A 159 -18.62 -4.90 10.41
CA LYS A 159 -17.73 -4.60 9.27
C LYS A 159 -16.95 -3.29 9.44
N ASP A 160 -17.60 -2.21 9.90
CA ASP A 160 -16.95 -0.93 10.16
C ASP A 160 -15.87 -1.04 11.24
N ALA A 161 -16.13 -1.83 12.30
CA ALA A 161 -15.16 -2.08 13.37
C ALA A 161 -13.96 -2.92 12.91
N LEU A 162 -14.18 -3.95 12.09
CA LEU A 162 -13.09 -4.74 11.49
C LEU A 162 -12.23 -3.89 10.55
N ALA A 163 -12.85 -2.99 9.78
CA ALA A 163 -12.10 -2.05 8.95
C ALA A 163 -11.23 -1.10 9.78
N ALA A 164 -11.75 -0.61 10.92
CA ALA A 164 -10.95 0.17 11.86
C ALA A 164 -9.81 -0.67 12.48
N ARG A 165 -10.05 -1.95 12.78
CA ARG A 165 -9.04 -2.86 13.31
C ARG A 165 -7.91 -3.14 12.33
N GLY A 166 -8.25 -3.45 11.07
CA GLY A 166 -7.26 -3.65 10.02
C GLY A 166 -6.48 -2.36 9.74
N TYR A 167 -7.15 -1.21 9.76
CA TYR A 167 -6.47 0.08 9.61
C TYR A 167 -5.45 0.33 10.71
N TRP A 168 -5.77 0.00 11.98
CA TRP A 168 -4.82 0.08 13.09
C TRP A 168 -3.58 -0.81 12.86
N GLN A 169 -3.79 -2.06 12.46
CA GLN A 169 -2.69 -3.00 12.20
C GLN A 169 -1.80 -2.52 11.05
N ALA A 170 -2.39 -2.10 9.93
CA ALA A 170 -1.67 -1.52 8.81
C ALA A 170 -0.91 -0.25 9.21
N PHE A 171 -1.53 0.63 10.00
CA PHE A 171 -0.89 1.84 10.53
C PHE A 171 0.35 1.51 11.37
N GLN A 172 0.32 0.47 12.21
CA GLN A 172 1.52 0.03 12.96
C GLN A 172 2.63 -0.46 12.03
N ALA A 173 2.30 -1.21 10.97
CA ALA A 173 3.28 -1.67 9.99
C ALA A 173 3.89 -0.49 9.20
N VAL A 174 3.07 0.50 8.82
CA VAL A 174 3.53 1.73 8.16
C VAL A 174 4.41 2.56 9.09
N LYS A 175 4.08 2.65 10.38
CA LYS A 175 4.92 3.32 11.39
C LYS A 175 6.30 2.69 11.47
N GLN A 176 6.40 1.36 11.48
CA GLN A 176 7.69 0.65 11.41
C GLN A 176 8.46 0.98 10.13
N SER A 177 7.76 1.07 9.00
CA SER A 177 8.34 1.43 7.71
C SER A 177 8.89 2.86 7.74
N ILE A 178 8.13 3.81 8.30
CA ILE A 178 8.56 5.20 8.48
C ILE A 178 9.79 5.28 9.39
N GLN A 179 9.87 4.49 10.45
CA GLN A 179 11.07 4.47 11.31
C GLN A 179 12.34 4.08 10.51
N LYS A 180 12.26 3.09 9.62
CA LYS A 180 13.35 2.74 8.70
C LYS A 180 13.73 3.91 7.78
N ILE A 181 12.73 4.57 7.20
CA ILE A 181 12.92 5.72 6.30
C ILE A 181 13.60 6.88 7.04
N LEU A 182 13.15 7.20 8.25
CA LEU A 182 13.72 8.25 9.09
C LEU A 182 15.13 7.91 9.57
N ALA A 183 15.47 6.62 9.68
CA ALA A 183 16.82 6.14 9.96
C ALA A 183 17.77 6.22 8.74
N GLY A 184 17.27 6.68 7.58
CA GLY A 184 18.07 6.94 6.38
C GLY A 184 17.92 5.91 5.26
N GLU A 185 17.05 4.92 5.40
CA GLU A 185 16.75 3.98 4.31
C GLU A 185 15.97 4.68 3.17
N CYS A 186 16.17 4.19 1.94
CA CYS A 186 15.50 4.76 0.76
C CYS A 186 13.97 4.57 0.87
N ALA A 187 13.22 5.68 0.92
CA ALA A 187 11.77 5.67 1.07
C ALA A 187 11.06 4.79 0.03
N GLY A 188 11.40 4.94 -1.25
CA GLY A 188 10.82 4.13 -2.33
C GLY A 188 11.14 2.64 -2.20
N GLY A 189 12.34 2.29 -1.72
CA GLY A 189 12.75 0.91 -1.45
C GLY A 189 11.99 0.29 -0.29
N VAL A 190 11.92 0.98 0.85
CA VAL A 190 11.16 0.52 2.02
C VAL A 190 9.69 0.31 1.67
N ALA A 191 9.09 1.25 0.91
CA ALA A 191 7.72 1.11 0.47
C ALA A 191 7.50 -0.07 -0.49
N ASP A 192 8.44 -0.32 -1.41
CA ASP A 192 8.42 -1.48 -2.32
C ASP A 192 8.40 -2.80 -1.54
N ASP A 193 9.22 -2.89 -0.49
CA ASP A 193 9.33 -4.10 0.33
C ASP A 193 8.13 -4.30 1.26
N ASP A 194 7.61 -3.22 1.86
CA ASP A 194 6.64 -3.31 2.96
C ASP A 194 5.16 -3.14 2.50
N HIS A 195 4.86 -2.63 1.29
CA HIS A 195 3.46 -2.35 0.88
C HIS A 195 2.54 -3.59 0.88
N SER A 196 3.09 -4.77 0.55
CA SER A 196 2.34 -6.04 0.59
C SER A 196 1.96 -6.40 2.02
N ARG A 197 2.84 -6.11 3.00
CA ARG A 197 2.55 -6.29 4.41
C ARG A 197 1.47 -5.33 4.88
N TRP A 198 1.53 -4.05 4.51
CA TRP A 198 0.49 -3.08 4.85
C TRP A 198 -0.88 -3.53 4.38
N TYR A 199 -0.95 -4.09 3.17
CA TYR A 199 -2.19 -4.65 2.61
C TYR A 199 -2.70 -5.86 3.39
N ARG A 200 -1.81 -6.82 3.72
CA ARG A 200 -2.17 -7.98 4.54
C ARG A 200 -2.75 -7.58 5.89
N GLU A 201 -2.07 -6.68 6.61
CA GLU A 201 -2.52 -6.17 7.91
C GLU A 201 -3.86 -5.42 7.80
N LEU A 202 -4.09 -4.71 6.68
CA LEU A 202 -5.34 -3.98 6.46
C LEU A 202 -6.57 -4.89 6.37
N PHE A 203 -6.39 -6.12 5.89
CA PHE A 203 -7.51 -7.05 5.60
C PHE A 203 -7.50 -8.32 6.47
N ALA A 204 -6.44 -8.61 7.21
CA ALA A 204 -6.35 -9.79 8.07
C ALA A 204 -7.57 -9.94 9.01
N PRO A 205 -8.07 -8.89 9.70
CA PRO A 205 -9.26 -9.03 10.55
C PRO A 205 -10.53 -9.43 9.78
N SER A 206 -10.68 -8.95 8.54
CA SER A 206 -11.82 -9.33 7.69
C SER A 206 -11.71 -10.76 7.18
N VAL A 207 -10.49 -11.29 6.98
CA VAL A 207 -10.27 -12.69 6.63
C VAL A 207 -10.52 -13.60 7.83
N GLU A 208 -10.00 -13.24 9.01
CA GLU A 208 -10.24 -13.98 10.27
C GLU A 208 -11.73 -14.08 10.60
N ALA A 209 -12.48 -13.00 10.38
CA ALA A 209 -13.94 -12.97 10.55
C ALA A 209 -14.73 -13.65 9.42
N GLY A 210 -14.06 -14.21 8.40
CA GLY A 210 -14.71 -14.89 7.26
C GLY A 210 -15.44 -13.96 6.29
N LEU A 211 -15.25 -12.64 6.38
CA LEU A 211 -15.87 -11.65 5.47
C LEU A 211 -15.13 -11.50 4.14
N CYS A 212 -13.85 -11.87 4.11
CA CYS A 212 -13.00 -11.93 2.92
C CYS A 212 -12.41 -13.33 2.77
N LYS A 213 -12.15 -13.75 1.53
CA LYS A 213 -11.49 -15.03 1.29
C LYS A 213 -10.00 -14.88 1.59
N PRO A 214 -9.33 -15.92 2.13
CA PRO A 214 -7.88 -15.92 2.26
C PRO A 214 -7.15 -15.59 0.96
N SER A 215 -7.68 -16.05 -0.18
CA SER A 215 -7.12 -15.76 -1.51
C SER A 215 -7.22 -14.29 -1.93
N ASP A 216 -7.96 -13.46 -1.22
CA ASP A 216 -7.96 -12.00 -1.43
C ASP A 216 -6.64 -11.37 -0.92
N LEU A 217 -5.89 -12.05 -0.04
CA LEU A 217 -4.55 -11.66 0.43
C LEU A 217 -3.41 -12.10 -0.51
N ALA A 218 -3.76 -12.64 -1.69
CA ALA A 218 -2.81 -13.24 -2.63
C ALA A 218 -1.87 -12.25 -3.34
N GLY A 219 -1.70 -11.03 -2.83
CA GLY A 219 -0.92 -9.98 -3.49
C GLY A 219 -1.78 -9.19 -4.48
N TYR A 220 -1.26 -8.90 -5.67
CA TYR A 220 -1.99 -8.11 -6.66
C TYR A 220 -3.23 -8.84 -7.18
N ARG A 221 -4.23 -8.05 -7.58
CA ARG A 221 -5.52 -8.57 -8.02
C ARG A 221 -5.39 -9.49 -9.23
N ASN A 222 -6.24 -10.51 -9.24
CA ASN A 222 -6.40 -11.46 -10.34
C ASN A 222 -7.69 -11.24 -11.15
N GLY A 223 -8.43 -10.18 -10.84
CA GLY A 223 -9.67 -9.81 -11.50
C GLY A 223 -9.69 -8.37 -12.00
N SER A 224 -10.70 -8.06 -12.81
CA SER A 224 -11.02 -6.69 -13.22
C SER A 224 -11.68 -5.94 -12.07
N VAL A 225 -11.40 -4.64 -12.00
CA VAL A 225 -11.95 -3.72 -10.99
C VAL A 225 -12.45 -2.45 -11.66
N PHE A 226 -13.44 -1.81 -11.05
CA PHE A 226 -13.99 -0.53 -11.49
C PHE A 226 -13.95 0.46 -10.34
N ILE A 227 -13.44 1.66 -10.60
CA ILE A 227 -13.42 2.75 -9.62
C ILE A 227 -14.77 3.46 -9.66
N ARG A 228 -15.51 3.43 -8.55
CA ARG A 228 -16.81 4.10 -8.48
C ARG A 228 -16.63 5.61 -8.69
N ARG A 229 -17.47 6.18 -9.55
CA ARG A 229 -17.51 7.63 -9.87
C ARG A 229 -16.22 8.17 -10.50
N SER A 230 -15.48 7.31 -11.20
CA SER A 230 -14.35 7.72 -12.03
C SER A 230 -14.55 7.20 -13.45
N LYS A 231 -14.12 7.98 -14.45
CA LYS A 231 -14.05 7.54 -15.85
C LYS A 231 -12.75 6.77 -16.14
N HIS A 232 -11.78 6.81 -15.22
CA HIS A 232 -10.55 6.05 -15.34
C HIS A 232 -10.83 4.55 -15.28
N VAL A 233 -10.24 3.82 -16.24
CA VAL A 233 -10.24 2.36 -16.26
C VAL A 233 -8.85 1.89 -15.83
N PRO A 234 -8.72 1.22 -14.67
CA PRO A 234 -7.44 0.72 -14.20
C PRO A 234 -6.79 -0.25 -15.20
N LEU A 235 -5.47 -0.41 -15.09
CA LEU A 235 -4.70 -1.34 -15.91
C LEU A 235 -5.29 -2.76 -15.86
N SER A 236 -5.06 -3.59 -16.87
CA SER A 236 -5.44 -5.01 -16.75
C SER A 236 -4.65 -5.68 -15.61
N HIS A 237 -5.22 -6.70 -14.97
CA HIS A 237 -4.52 -7.44 -13.91
C HIS A 237 -3.18 -8.05 -14.40
N ALA A 238 -3.09 -8.37 -15.70
CA ALA A 238 -1.84 -8.82 -16.32
C ALA A 238 -0.78 -7.71 -16.38
N ALA A 239 -1.19 -6.47 -16.67
CA ALA A 239 -0.31 -5.31 -16.74
C ALA A 239 0.13 -4.79 -15.37
N VAL A 240 -0.70 -4.96 -14.32
CA VAL A 240 -0.35 -4.59 -12.93
C VAL A 240 0.97 -5.22 -12.49
N ARG A 241 1.21 -6.48 -12.86
CA ARG A 241 2.42 -7.24 -12.50
C ARG A 241 3.70 -6.65 -13.06
N ASP A 242 3.61 -6.01 -14.22
CA ASP A 242 4.75 -5.31 -14.83
C ASP A 242 4.84 -3.86 -14.33
N ALA A 243 3.69 -3.21 -14.14
CA ALA A 243 3.59 -1.81 -13.76
C ALA A 243 4.04 -1.55 -12.32
N MET A 244 3.75 -2.44 -11.38
CA MET A 244 4.09 -2.24 -9.97
C MET A 244 5.60 -2.24 -9.69
N PRO A 245 6.40 -3.19 -10.20
CA PRO A 245 7.87 -3.10 -10.11
C PRO A 245 8.41 -1.83 -10.76
N ALA A 246 7.92 -1.47 -11.94
CA ALA A 246 8.35 -0.25 -12.63
C ALA A 246 7.98 1.03 -11.85
N PHE A 247 6.82 1.05 -11.21
CA PHE A 247 6.38 2.14 -10.34
C PHE A 247 7.34 2.32 -9.16
N PHE A 248 7.69 1.24 -8.46
CA PHE A 248 8.62 1.33 -7.34
C PHE A 248 10.06 1.63 -7.76
N ASP A 249 10.49 1.21 -8.95
CA ASP A 249 11.75 1.65 -9.54
C ASP A 249 11.78 3.17 -9.78
N LEU A 250 10.69 3.75 -10.29
CA LEU A 250 10.56 5.20 -10.43
C LEU A 250 10.61 5.89 -9.07
N LEU A 251 9.89 5.36 -8.08
CA LEU A 251 9.85 5.91 -6.72
C LEU A 251 11.21 5.87 -6.02
N ARG A 252 11.98 4.78 -6.22
CA ARG A 252 13.33 4.60 -5.66
C ARG A 252 14.35 5.57 -6.28
N ASN A 253 14.22 5.83 -7.59
CA ASN A 253 15.18 6.65 -8.33
C ASN A 253 14.82 8.15 -8.36
N GLU A 254 13.60 8.53 -8.01
CA GLU A 254 13.20 9.93 -7.94
C GLU A 254 13.90 10.64 -6.79
N ARG A 255 14.57 11.74 -7.11
CA ARG A 255 15.36 12.53 -6.15
C ARG A 255 14.51 13.57 -5.42
N ASP A 256 13.49 14.10 -6.09
CA ASP A 256 12.62 15.13 -5.54
C ASP A 256 11.54 14.53 -4.63
N ALA A 257 11.49 14.98 -3.38
CA ALA A 257 10.54 14.47 -2.40
C ALA A 257 9.09 14.83 -2.76
N ALA A 258 8.84 16.00 -3.35
CA ALA A 258 7.50 16.41 -3.76
C ALA A 258 6.96 15.47 -4.84
N VAL A 259 7.82 15.10 -5.80
CA VAL A 259 7.47 14.15 -6.86
C VAL A 259 7.16 12.78 -6.26
N ARG A 260 8.00 12.28 -5.33
CA ARG A 260 7.72 11.01 -4.63
C ARG A 260 6.38 11.05 -3.90
N VAL A 261 6.05 12.13 -3.21
CA VAL A 261 4.78 12.28 -2.47
C VAL A 261 3.57 12.26 -3.40
N VAL A 262 3.57 13.13 -4.40
CA VAL A 262 2.38 13.34 -5.25
C VAL A 262 2.23 12.19 -6.24
N LEU A 263 3.28 11.86 -6.99
CA LEU A 263 3.22 10.79 -7.99
C LEU A 263 3.20 9.40 -7.34
N GLY A 264 3.87 9.22 -6.20
CA GLY A 264 3.78 7.99 -5.43
C GLY A 264 2.35 7.66 -5.04
N HIS A 265 1.60 8.64 -4.52
CA HIS A 265 0.18 8.45 -4.25
C HIS A 265 -0.62 8.22 -5.55
N PHE A 266 -0.55 9.18 -6.48
CA PHE A 266 -1.41 9.21 -7.67
C PHE A 266 -1.23 7.95 -8.52
N ILE A 267 0.01 7.57 -8.84
CA ILE A 267 0.28 6.47 -9.74
C ILE A 267 -0.09 5.12 -9.09
N PHE A 268 0.12 4.97 -7.78
CA PHE A 268 -0.33 3.77 -7.07
C PHE A 268 -1.85 3.57 -7.20
N VAL A 269 -2.64 4.62 -6.95
CA VAL A 269 -4.10 4.54 -7.07
C VAL A 269 -4.58 4.45 -8.53
N TYR A 270 -3.80 4.99 -9.48
CA TYR A 270 -4.02 4.86 -10.92
C TYR A 270 -3.84 3.41 -11.40
N ILE A 271 -2.76 2.73 -10.98
CA ILE A 271 -2.52 1.31 -11.28
C ILE A 271 -3.61 0.44 -10.65
N HIS A 272 -4.02 0.79 -9.43
CA HIS A 272 -5.04 0.10 -8.66
C HIS A 272 -4.71 -1.39 -8.45
N PRO A 273 -3.60 -1.71 -7.76
CA PRO A 273 -3.02 -3.06 -7.75
C PRO A 273 -3.82 -4.10 -6.97
N TYR A 274 -4.68 -3.69 -6.04
CA TYR A 274 -5.45 -4.60 -5.18
C TYR A 274 -6.94 -4.62 -5.51
N MET A 275 -7.66 -5.64 -5.00
CA MET A 275 -9.13 -5.75 -5.17
C MET A 275 -9.90 -4.66 -4.42
N ASP A 276 -9.41 -4.25 -3.24
CA ASP A 276 -9.92 -3.15 -2.43
C ASP A 276 -8.76 -2.54 -1.61
N GLY A 277 -8.97 -1.40 -0.94
CA GLY A 277 -8.00 -0.79 -0.03
C GLY A 277 -6.96 0.10 -0.71
N ASN A 278 -6.98 0.23 -2.05
CA ASN A 278 -6.01 1.03 -2.81
C ASN A 278 -5.94 2.48 -2.33
N GLY A 279 -7.08 3.12 -1.99
CA GLY A 279 -7.09 4.48 -1.45
C GLY A 279 -6.40 4.59 -0.09
N ARG A 280 -6.64 3.63 0.82
CA ARG A 280 -6.03 3.57 2.16
C ARG A 280 -4.52 3.34 2.08
N ILE A 281 -4.09 2.36 1.28
CA ILE A 281 -2.66 2.09 1.05
C ILE A 281 -1.99 3.25 0.31
N GLY A 282 -2.66 3.89 -0.65
CA GLY A 282 -2.14 5.08 -1.35
C GLY A 282 -1.87 6.24 -0.40
N ARG A 283 -2.75 6.49 0.57
CA ARG A 283 -2.53 7.51 1.62
C ARG A 283 -1.41 7.14 2.60
N PHE A 284 -1.24 5.86 2.93
CA PHE A 284 -0.07 5.42 3.69
C PHE A 284 1.23 5.58 2.91
N LEU A 285 1.23 5.23 1.63
CA LEU A 285 2.38 5.41 0.74
C LEU A 285 2.76 6.89 0.62
N MET A 286 1.76 7.77 0.46
CA MET A 286 1.96 9.23 0.48
C MET A 286 2.68 9.67 1.77
N ASN A 287 2.21 9.20 2.92
CA ASN A 287 2.80 9.55 4.21
C ASN A 287 4.21 8.98 4.42
N ALA A 288 4.49 7.78 3.91
CA ALA A 288 5.85 7.24 3.88
C ALA A 288 6.79 8.12 3.04
N MET A 289 6.33 8.62 1.89
CA MET A 289 7.11 9.55 1.05
C MET A 289 7.28 10.92 1.70
N LEU A 290 6.24 11.41 2.40
CA LEU A 290 6.29 12.67 3.18
C LEU A 290 7.39 12.58 4.26
N ALA A 291 7.43 11.46 5.00
CA ALA A 291 8.48 11.22 6.00
C ALA A 291 9.89 11.24 5.38
N GLY A 292 10.07 10.61 4.22
CA GLY A 292 11.34 10.62 3.48
C GLY A 292 11.74 11.99 2.91
N GLY A 293 10.81 12.96 2.86
CA GLY A 293 11.09 14.35 2.54
C GLY A 293 11.13 15.29 3.75
N GLY A 294 10.94 14.76 4.96
CA GLY A 294 10.85 15.52 6.22
C GLY A 294 9.58 16.33 6.41
N TYR A 295 8.54 16.08 5.62
CA TYR A 295 7.23 16.64 5.86
C TYR A 295 6.54 15.91 7.02
N SER A 296 5.68 16.61 7.74
CA SER A 296 4.81 16.01 8.75
C SER A 296 3.79 15.05 8.14
N TRP A 297 3.35 14.06 8.92
CA TRP A 297 2.21 13.22 8.55
C TRP A 297 0.99 14.10 8.21
N THR A 298 0.40 13.84 7.05
CA THR A 298 -0.68 14.66 6.49
C THR A 298 -1.95 13.83 6.36
N VAL A 299 -3.05 14.40 6.85
CA VAL A 299 -4.38 13.80 6.77
C VAL A 299 -5.19 14.51 5.69
N ILE A 300 -5.82 13.74 4.80
CA ILE A 300 -6.80 14.26 3.85
C ILE A 300 -8.17 14.28 4.54
N PRO A 301 -8.78 15.45 4.78
CA PRO A 301 -10.06 15.51 5.48
C PRO A 301 -11.20 14.93 4.62
N VAL A 302 -12.13 14.21 5.26
CA VAL A 302 -13.29 13.61 4.56
C VAL A 302 -14.22 14.68 3.98
N GLU A 303 -14.25 15.86 4.58
CA GLU A 303 -14.99 17.04 4.13
C GLU A 303 -14.49 17.50 2.75
N LYS A 304 -13.21 17.25 2.44
CA LYS A 304 -12.58 17.55 1.15
C LYS A 304 -12.59 16.37 0.17
N ARG A 305 -13.37 15.32 0.45
CA ARG A 305 -13.44 14.11 -0.40
C ARG A 305 -13.80 14.44 -1.85
N ALA A 306 -14.71 15.38 -2.08
CA ALA A 306 -15.12 15.76 -3.42
C ALA A 306 -13.95 16.37 -4.21
N ASP A 307 -13.25 17.33 -3.61
CA ASP A 307 -12.08 17.99 -4.21
C ASP A 307 -10.95 17.00 -4.48
N TYR A 308 -10.66 16.12 -3.51
CA TYR A 308 -9.66 15.06 -3.63
C TYR A 308 -9.94 14.13 -4.82
N LEU A 309 -11.18 13.64 -4.95
CA LEU A 309 -11.56 12.76 -6.04
C LEU A 309 -11.58 13.49 -7.39
N SER A 310 -12.04 14.74 -7.42
CA SER A 310 -12.01 15.56 -8.63
C SER A 310 -10.59 15.81 -9.12
N ALA A 311 -9.64 16.00 -8.20
CA ALA A 311 -8.24 16.21 -8.52
C ALA A 311 -7.57 14.93 -9.04
N LEU A 312 -7.90 13.76 -8.48
CA LEU A 312 -7.48 12.47 -9.03
C LEU A 312 -8.07 12.21 -10.42
N GLU A 313 -9.35 12.56 -10.63
CA GLU A 313 -10.01 12.41 -11.93
C GLU A 313 -9.29 13.24 -13.00
N ALA A 314 -9.01 14.52 -12.74
CA ALA A 314 -8.27 15.40 -13.66
C ALA A 314 -6.90 14.81 -14.04
N ALA A 315 -6.16 14.27 -13.08
CA ALA A 315 -4.87 13.64 -13.34
C ALA A 315 -4.99 12.34 -14.14
N SER A 316 -5.98 11.51 -13.84
CA SER A 316 -6.16 10.19 -14.46
C SER A 316 -6.79 10.23 -15.86
N VAL A 317 -7.68 11.19 -16.12
CA VAL A 317 -8.46 11.28 -17.36
C VAL A 317 -7.88 12.33 -18.30
N ASP A 318 -7.56 13.52 -17.78
CA ASP A 318 -7.10 14.65 -18.58
C ASP A 318 -5.56 14.77 -18.61
N GLY A 319 -4.87 13.97 -17.80
CA GLY A 319 -3.41 14.02 -17.65
C GLY A 319 -2.91 15.25 -16.87
N ASP A 320 -3.80 16.01 -16.23
CA ASP A 320 -3.45 17.21 -15.46
C ASP A 320 -3.23 16.89 -13.98
N ILE A 321 -1.97 16.75 -13.58
CA ILE A 321 -1.57 16.49 -12.19
C ILE A 321 -1.66 17.72 -11.28
N VAL A 322 -1.77 18.93 -11.85
CA VAL A 322 -1.64 20.19 -11.09
C VAL A 322 -2.72 20.35 -10.02
N PRO A 323 -4.01 20.05 -10.27
CA PRO A 323 -5.04 20.09 -9.23
C PRO A 323 -4.70 19.17 -8.06
N PHE A 324 -4.19 17.97 -8.34
CA PHE A 324 -3.83 17.00 -7.31
C PHE A 324 -2.61 17.45 -6.50
N ALA A 325 -1.56 17.93 -7.16
CA ALA A 325 -0.38 18.49 -6.49
C ALA A 325 -0.75 19.65 -5.56
N LYS A 326 -1.56 20.61 -6.04
CA LYS A 326 -2.05 21.74 -5.23
C LYS A 326 -2.94 21.29 -4.08
N PHE A 327 -3.80 20.30 -4.30
CA PHE A 327 -4.65 19.75 -3.25
C PHE A 327 -3.82 19.18 -2.10
N ILE A 328 -2.87 18.28 -2.40
CA ILE A 328 -2.01 17.69 -1.37
C ILE A 328 -1.12 18.77 -0.72
N ALA A 329 -0.58 19.72 -1.48
CA ALA A 329 0.16 20.86 -0.93
C ALA A 329 -0.69 21.67 0.08
N SER A 330 -1.97 21.87 -0.20
CA SER A 330 -2.88 22.54 0.72
C SER A 330 -3.09 21.77 2.02
N CYS A 331 -3.09 20.43 1.96
CA CYS A 331 -3.19 19.57 3.14
C CYS A 331 -1.89 19.57 3.95
N VAL A 332 -0.72 19.52 3.30
CA VAL A 332 0.59 19.59 3.97
C VAL A 332 0.77 20.91 4.73
N ASN A 333 0.31 22.02 4.14
CA ASN A 333 0.40 23.34 4.77
C ASN A 333 -0.66 23.57 5.84
N ALA A 334 -1.73 22.79 5.85
CA ALA A 334 -2.79 22.91 6.85
C ALA A 334 -2.38 22.18 8.14
N LYS A 335 -2.51 22.86 9.29
CA LYS A 335 -2.48 22.15 10.58
C LYS A 335 -3.73 21.27 10.65
N VAL A 336 -3.54 19.95 10.71
CA VAL A 336 -4.64 19.01 10.92
C VAL A 336 -5.25 19.29 12.29
N GLN A 337 -6.54 19.61 12.33
CA GLN A 337 -7.25 19.73 13.60
C GLN A 337 -7.64 18.34 14.10
N PRO A 338 -7.33 17.98 15.36
CA PRO A 338 -7.76 16.72 15.92
C PRO A 338 -9.28 16.57 15.87
N VAL A 339 -9.78 15.40 15.47
CA VAL A 339 -11.22 15.12 15.57
C VAL A 339 -11.58 15.04 17.06
N ALA A 340 -12.53 15.86 17.50
CA ALA A 340 -12.97 15.85 18.89
C ALA A 340 -13.64 14.51 19.22
N GLY A 341 -13.16 13.83 20.26
CA GLY A 341 -13.89 12.72 20.87
C GLY A 341 -15.14 13.25 21.54
N LYS A 342 -16.31 12.78 21.11
CA LYS A 342 -17.55 12.91 21.89
C LYS A 342 -17.87 11.59 22.55
#